data_AF-A0A6P0Z8H1-F1
#
_entry.id   AF-A0A6P0Z8H1-F1
#
_cell.length_a   1.000
_cell.length_b   1.000
_cell.length_c   1.000
_cell.angle_alpha   90.00
_cell.angle_beta   90.00
_cell.angle_gamma   90.00
#
_symmetry.space_group_name_H-M   'P 1'
#
loop_
_entity.id
_entity.type
_entity.pdbx_description
1 polymer ?
#
loop_
_entity_poly.entity_id
_entity_poly.type
_entity_poly.pdbx_seq_one_letter_code
_entity_poly.pdbx_strand_id
1 'polypeptide(L)'
;MLELLIDDIQTINSTIYVSGQLSSEQLETLPEIGIQSALCLRCASESGFRVEERSHLEVLGIQYHHVPLSSETLNRELITHALQIIDTLPKPVL
;
A
#
# COMPACT_ATOMS: atom_id res chain seq x y z
N MET A 1 19.57 13.30 1.73
CA MET A 1 19.56 12.29 0.66
C MET A 1 18.48 11.21 0.90
N LEU A 2 17.36 11.59 1.52
CA LEU A 2 16.16 10.75 1.72
C LEU A 2 14.92 11.37 1.02
N GLU A 3 14.95 12.69 0.78
CA GLU A 3 13.86 13.44 0.14
C GLU A 3 13.63 13.10 -1.34
N LEU A 4 14.55 12.42 -2.03
CA LEU A 4 14.45 12.15 -3.47
C LEU A 4 13.90 10.76 -3.84
N LEU A 5 13.65 9.88 -2.86
CA LEU A 5 13.13 8.52 -3.11
C LEU A 5 11.62 8.40 -2.88
N ILE A 6 10.96 9.44 -2.34
CA ILE A 6 9.60 9.37 -1.79
C ILE A 6 8.62 10.29 -2.56
N ASP A 7 8.98 10.76 -3.77
CA ASP A 7 8.11 11.69 -4.53
C ASP A 7 6.68 11.16 -4.78
N ASP A 8 6.47 9.84 -4.66
CA ASP A 8 5.16 9.20 -4.83
C ASP A 8 4.40 8.88 -3.52
N ILE A 9 4.99 9.02 -2.33
CA ILE A 9 4.27 8.76 -1.07
C ILE A 9 3.79 10.08 -0.44
N GLN A 10 2.48 10.21 -0.32
CA GLN A 10 1.83 11.34 0.33
C GLN A 10 1.33 10.94 1.72
N THR A 11 1.58 11.79 2.71
CA THR A 11 1.03 11.62 4.06
C THR A 11 -0.38 12.20 4.13
N ILE A 12 -1.36 11.37 4.49
CA ILE A 12 -2.72 11.83 4.78
C ILE A 12 -2.81 12.30 6.23
N ASN A 13 -2.25 11.51 7.15
CA ASN A 13 -2.10 11.84 8.57
C ASN A 13 -0.97 11.00 9.19
N SER A 14 -0.81 11.07 10.52
CA SER A 14 0.27 10.36 11.23
C SER A 14 0.21 8.82 11.17
N THR A 15 -0.87 8.23 10.65
CA THR A 15 -1.08 6.77 10.59
C THR A 15 -1.43 6.25 9.20
N ILE A 16 -1.62 7.13 8.21
CA ILE A 16 -2.02 6.78 6.85
C ILE A 16 -1.16 7.54 5.85
N TYR A 17 -0.53 6.77 4.98
CA TYR A 17 0.19 7.19 3.79
C TYR A 17 -0.57 6.67 2.56
N VAL A 18 -0.35 7.29 1.41
CA VAL A 18 -0.88 6.81 0.13
C VAL A 18 0.18 6.99 -0.95
N SER A 19 0.17 6.12 -1.96
CA SER A 19 1.14 6.19 -3.05
C SER A 19 0.59 5.67 -4.37
N GLY A 20 1.27 6.04 -5.46
CA GLY A 20 1.26 5.25 -6.69
C GLY A 20 1.98 3.90 -6.53
N GLN A 21 2.25 3.23 -7.65
CA GLN A 21 2.99 1.96 -7.64
C GLN A 21 4.47 2.23 -7.33
N LEU A 22 4.96 1.68 -6.22
CA LEU A 22 6.36 1.84 -5.82
C LEU A 22 7.31 0.89 -6.57
N SER A 23 8.53 1.39 -6.82
CA SER A 23 9.65 0.58 -7.29
C SER A 23 10.15 -0.35 -6.17
N SER A 24 10.96 -1.36 -6.51
CA SER A 24 11.55 -2.24 -5.49
C SER A 24 12.43 -1.47 -4.50
N GLU A 25 13.21 -0.52 -5.00
CA GLU A 25 14.11 0.32 -4.20
C GLU A 25 13.30 1.19 -3.21
N GLN A 26 12.13 1.67 -3.62
CA GLN A 26 11.24 2.43 -2.73
C GLN A 26 10.61 1.53 -1.65
N LEU A 27 10.21 0.30 -2.00
CA LEU A 27 9.69 -0.66 -1.01
C LEU A 27 10.69 -0.94 0.11
N GLU A 28 11.98 -1.02 -0.22
CA GLU A 28 13.06 -1.25 0.75
C GLU A 28 13.21 -0.11 1.78
N THR A 29 12.74 1.10 1.47
CA THR A 29 12.81 2.27 2.37
C THR A 29 11.61 2.38 3.33
N LEU A 30 10.54 1.62 3.11
CA LEU A 30 9.31 1.69 3.92
C LEU A 30 9.52 1.40 5.42
N PRO A 31 10.39 0.44 5.83
CA PRO A 31 10.68 0.24 7.24
C PRO A 31 11.36 1.44 7.90
N GLU A 32 12.12 2.25 7.16
CA GLU A 32 12.84 3.42 7.69
C GLU A 32 11.89 4.53 8.13
N ILE A 33 10.74 4.64 7.46
CA ILE A 33 9.66 5.57 7.82
C ILE A 33 8.59 4.90 8.71
N GLY A 34 8.84 3.66 9.14
CA GLY A 34 8.04 2.94 10.13
C GLY A 34 6.75 2.30 9.62
N ILE A 35 6.54 2.19 8.30
CA ILE A 35 5.36 1.50 7.74
C ILE A 35 5.29 0.08 8.29
N GLN A 36 4.12 -0.31 8.77
CA GLN A 36 3.89 -1.65 9.33
C GLN A 36 2.98 -2.51 8.45
N SER A 37 2.19 -1.88 7.57
CA SER A 37 1.31 -2.59 6.65
C SER A 37 1.09 -1.81 5.36
N ALA A 38 0.70 -2.54 4.31
CA ALA A 38 0.36 -1.99 3.01
C ALA A 38 -0.95 -2.59 2.49
N LEU A 39 -1.83 -1.73 1.95
CA LEU A 39 -3.06 -2.13 1.28
C LEU A 39 -2.99 -1.80 -0.21
N CYS A 40 -2.78 -2.81 -1.05
CA CYS A 40 -2.81 -2.63 -2.49
C CYS A 40 -4.25 -2.58 -3.00
N LEU A 41 -4.61 -1.49 -3.68
CA LEU A 41 -5.92 -1.29 -4.30
C LEU A 41 -5.93 -1.58 -5.81
N ARG A 42 -4.76 -1.75 -6.43
CA ARG A 42 -4.60 -2.00 -7.88
C ARG A 42 -5.08 -3.40 -8.23
N CYS A 43 -5.84 -3.55 -9.31
CA CYS A 43 -6.26 -4.87 -9.81
C CYS A 43 -5.09 -5.61 -10.44
N ALA A 44 -5.05 -6.95 -10.29
CA ALA A 44 -3.99 -7.78 -10.86
C ALA A 44 -3.95 -7.77 -12.41
N SER A 45 -5.05 -7.37 -13.05
CA SER A 45 -5.17 -7.20 -14.49
C SER A 45 -4.67 -5.84 -15.00
N GLU A 46 -4.41 -4.87 -14.11
CA GLU A 46 -3.91 -3.55 -14.50
C GLU A 46 -2.41 -3.61 -14.82
N SER A 47 -2.00 -2.86 -15.84
CA SER A 47 -0.57 -2.70 -16.17
C SER A 47 0.20 -2.17 -14.96
N GLY A 48 1.37 -2.74 -14.69
CA GLY A 48 2.22 -2.34 -13.56
C GLY A 48 1.90 -3.03 -12.24
N PHE A 49 0.91 -3.93 -12.17
CA PHE A 49 0.76 -4.83 -11.02
C PHE A 49 1.97 -5.77 -10.92
N ARG A 50 2.50 -5.94 -9.71
CA ARG A 50 3.69 -6.76 -9.43
C ARG A 50 3.34 -7.90 -8.50
N VAL A 51 3.34 -9.12 -9.01
CA VAL A 51 2.98 -10.33 -8.25
C VAL A 51 3.90 -10.52 -7.05
N GLU A 52 5.16 -10.10 -7.18
CA GLU A 52 6.20 -10.25 -6.18
C GLU A 52 6.15 -9.18 -5.06
N GLU A 53 5.32 -8.13 -5.21
CA GLU A 53 5.19 -7.04 -4.23
C GLU A 53 4.85 -7.58 -2.84
N ARG A 54 3.90 -8.50 -2.77
CA ARG A 54 3.50 -9.16 -1.52
C ARG A 54 4.70 -9.80 -0.81
N SER A 55 5.39 -10.70 -1.51
CA SER A 55 6.52 -11.43 -0.95
C SER A 55 7.67 -10.49 -0.56
N HIS A 56 7.87 -9.41 -1.31
CA HIS A 56 8.90 -8.42 -1.00
C HIS A 56 8.56 -7.69 0.32
N LEU A 57 7.34 -7.20 0.46
CA LEU A 57 6.90 -6.50 1.68
C LEU A 57 6.87 -7.41 2.90
N GLU A 58 6.42 -8.66 2.75
CA GLU A 58 6.37 -9.62 3.86
C GLU A 58 7.79 -9.97 4.37
N VAL A 59 8.80 -10.03 3.49
CA VAL A 59 10.22 -10.19 3.89
C VAL A 59 10.74 -9.00 4.70
N LEU A 60 10.24 -7.80 4.42
CA LEU A 60 10.56 -6.58 5.17
C LEU A 60 9.77 -6.46 6.49
N GLY A 61 8.95 -7.46 6.83
CA GLY A 61 8.10 -7.44 8.02
C GLY A 61 6.85 -6.55 7.89
N ILE A 62 6.50 -6.14 6.66
CA ILE A 62 5.33 -5.31 6.38
C ILE A 62 4.15 -6.22 6.03
N GLN A 63 3.05 -6.09 6.77
CA GLN A 63 1.83 -6.87 6.54
C GLN A 63 1.14 -6.41 5.24
N TYR A 64 0.93 -7.32 4.29
CA TYR A 64 0.34 -7.01 2.99
C TYR A 64 -1.12 -7.46 2.85
N HIS A 65 -1.99 -6.57 2.38
CA HIS A 65 -3.37 -6.86 1.99
C HIS A 65 -3.63 -6.39 0.56
N HIS A 66 -4.45 -7.13 -0.19
CA HIS A 66 -4.83 -6.78 -1.56
C HIS A 66 -6.35 -6.74 -1.67
N VAL A 67 -6.90 -5.55 -1.91
CA VAL A 67 -8.34 -5.31 -2.07
C VAL A 67 -8.52 -4.54 -3.39
N PRO A 68 -8.61 -5.25 -4.52
CA PRO A 68 -8.64 -4.62 -5.84
C PRO A 68 -9.90 -3.78 -6.02
N LEU A 69 -9.73 -2.51 -6.40
CA LEU A 69 -10.81 -1.58 -6.73
C LEU A 69 -10.74 -1.22 -8.22
N SER A 70 -11.85 -1.37 -8.95
CA SER A 70 -11.99 -0.87 -10.32
C SER A 70 -13.29 -0.08 -10.44
N SER A 71 -13.40 0.79 -11.44
CA SER A 71 -14.66 1.52 -11.71
C SER A 71 -15.85 0.59 -11.97
N GLU A 72 -15.60 -0.65 -12.39
CA GLU A 72 -16.62 -1.67 -12.64
C GLU A 72 -17.08 -2.39 -11.36
N THR A 73 -16.18 -2.58 -10.39
CA THR A 73 -16.46 -3.30 -9.14
C THR A 73 -16.76 -2.37 -7.96
N LEU A 74 -16.47 -1.08 -8.09
CA LEU A 74 -16.62 -0.09 -7.03
C LEU A 74 -18.07 0.01 -6.56
N ASN A 75 -18.30 -0.34 -5.30
CA ASN A 75 -19.58 -0.22 -4.65
C ASN A 75 -19.39 0.09 -3.16
N ARG A 76 -20.48 0.42 -2.46
CA ARG A 76 -20.45 0.81 -1.04
C ARG A 76 -19.90 -0.30 -0.14
N GLU A 77 -20.24 -1.55 -0.40
CA GLU A 77 -19.80 -2.69 0.40
C GLU A 77 -18.28 -2.87 0.29
N LEU A 78 -17.75 -2.82 -0.94
CA LEU A 78 -16.32 -2.94 -1.20
C LEU A 78 -15.51 -1.79 -0.58
N ILE A 79 -16.01 -0.55 -0.69
CA ILE A 79 -15.38 0.61 -0.04
C ILE A 79 -15.38 0.43 1.49
N THR A 80 -16.50 -0.02 2.05
CA THR A 80 -16.63 -0.25 3.50
C THR A 80 -15.65 -1.33 3.96
N HIS A 81 -15.51 -2.41 3.18
CA HIS A 81 -14.56 -3.48 3.44
C HIS A 81 -13.11 -3.00 3.43
N ALA A 82 -12.72 -2.19 2.43
CA ALA A 82 -11.37 -1.61 2.36
C ALA A 82 -11.08 -0.71 3.56
N LEU A 83 -12.03 0.13 3.97
CA LEU A 83 -11.88 1.01 5.14
C LEU A 83 -11.77 0.21 6.45
N GLN A 84 -12.56 -0.85 6.62
CA GLN A 84 -12.46 -1.75 7.77
C GLN A 84 -11.11 -2.43 7.84
N ILE A 85 -10.56 -2.88 6.70
CA ILE A 85 -9.21 -3.44 6.65
C ILE A 85 -8.21 -2.39 7.12
N ILE A 86 -8.24 -1.17 6.55
CA ILE A 86 -7.34 -0.08 6.96
C ILE A 86 -7.40 0.11 8.48
N ASP A 87 -8.58 0.16 9.10
CA ASP A 87 -8.75 0.35 10.55
C ASP A 87 -8.13 -0.78 11.39
N THR A 88 -8.10 -2.01 10.88
CA THR A 88 -7.55 -3.18 11.59
C THR A 88 -6.05 -3.39 11.38
N LEU A 89 -5.47 -2.79 10.34
CA LEU A 89 -4.07 -3.00 9.98
C LEU A 89 -3.11 -2.31 10.97
N PRO A 90 -1.92 -2.91 11.25
CA PRO A 90 -0.85 -2.26 12.00
C PRO A 90 -0.47 -0.89 11.41
N LYS A 91 -0.38 0.14 12.26
CA LYS A 91 -0.12 1.51 11.83
C LYS A 91 1.37 1.87 11.93
N PRO A 92 1.90 2.69 11.02
CA PRO A 92 1.22 3.33 9.90
C PRO A 92 0.96 2.39 8.72
N VAL A 93 -0.14 2.65 8.00
CA VAL A 93 -0.53 1.94 6.78
C VAL A 93 -0.12 2.76 5.56
N LEU A 94 0.38 2.08 4.54
CA LEU A 94 0.57 2.60 3.18
C LEU A 94 -0.54 2.12 2.23
#